data_AF-A0A660ZDB6-F1
#
_entry.id   AF-A0A660ZDB6-F1
#
_cell.length_a   1.000
_cell.length_b   1.000
_cell.length_c   1.000
_cell.angle_alpha   90.00
_cell.angle_beta   90.00
_cell.angle_gamma   90.00
#
_symmetry.space_group_name_H-M   'P 1'
#
loop_
_entity.id
_entity.type
_entity.pdbx_description
1 polymer ?
#
loop_
_entity_poly.entity_id
_entity_poly.type
_entity_poly.pdbx_seq_one_letter_code
_entity_poly.pdbx_strand_id
1 'polypeptide(L)'
;MKLFETGIPDRELLEGLAPPPDRAKPLAVLECFEEFPCDPCKAVCPTDAIVMNRITDIPRLIPERCTGCAKCVVACPGLAIFMVWPKKNLVWVPHEFVPIPERGEIVDALDREGNVIAQAEVK
;
A
#
# COMPACT_ATOMS: atom_id res chain seq x y z
N MET A 1 -2.30 -20.63 -8.79
CA MET A 1 -2.32 -19.15 -8.73
C MET A 1 -2.75 -18.79 -7.31
N LYS A 2 -1.79 -18.62 -6.39
CA LYS A 2 -2.07 -18.60 -4.93
C LYS A 2 -3.07 -17.51 -4.51
N LEU A 3 -3.01 -16.34 -5.14
CA LEU A 3 -3.83 -15.18 -4.76
C LEU A 3 -5.33 -15.48 -4.67
N PHE A 4 -5.91 -16.18 -5.65
CA PHE A 4 -7.37 -16.43 -5.67
C PHE A 4 -7.82 -17.57 -4.75
N GLU A 5 -6.90 -18.40 -4.29
CA GLU A 5 -7.18 -19.49 -3.36
C GLU A 5 -6.95 -19.07 -1.90
N THR A 6 -5.91 -18.27 -1.66
CA THR A 6 -5.44 -17.94 -0.30
C THR A 6 -5.49 -16.46 0.05
N GLY A 7 -5.74 -15.57 -0.92
CA GLY A 7 -5.63 -14.11 -0.74
C GLY A 7 -4.19 -13.60 -0.63
N ILE A 8 -3.19 -14.47 -0.77
CA ILE A 8 -1.78 -14.11 -0.62
C ILE A 8 -1.16 -13.94 -2.02
N PRO A 9 -0.67 -12.74 -2.39
CA PRO A 9 0.03 -12.55 -3.66
C PRO A 9 1.34 -13.33 -3.67
N ASP A 10 1.66 -13.94 -4.80
CA ASP A 10 2.95 -14.57 -5.01
C ASP A 10 4.05 -13.51 -5.20
N ARG A 11 5.30 -13.98 -5.18
CA ARG A 11 6.46 -13.09 -5.25
C ARG A 11 6.49 -12.29 -6.55
N GLU A 12 6.07 -12.90 -7.65
CA GLU A 12 6.03 -12.30 -8.98
C GLU A 12 5.09 -11.09 -9.02
N LEU A 13 3.92 -11.16 -8.36
CA LEU A 13 3.00 -10.03 -8.22
C LEU A 13 3.57 -8.88 -7.37
N LEU A 14 4.48 -9.18 -6.44
CA LEU A 14 5.10 -8.19 -5.56
C LEU A 14 6.37 -7.55 -6.14
N GLU A 15 6.93 -8.13 -7.20
CA GLU A 15 8.17 -7.65 -7.81
C GLU A 15 8.01 -6.23 -8.36
N GLY A 16 8.92 -5.35 -7.97
CA GLY A 16 8.94 -3.95 -8.40
C GLY A 16 7.97 -3.01 -7.66
N LEU A 17 7.16 -3.51 -6.73
CA LEU A 17 6.28 -2.66 -5.91
C LEU A 17 7.01 -1.98 -4.74
N ALA A 18 8.10 -2.58 -4.27
CA ALA A 18 8.86 -2.07 -3.12
C ALA A 18 9.55 -0.73 -3.45
N PRO A 19 9.50 0.27 -2.54
CA PRO A 19 10.23 1.52 -2.75
C PRO A 19 11.75 1.32 -2.68
N PRO A 20 12.54 2.16 -3.38
CA PRO A 20 13.98 2.20 -3.18
C PRO A 20 14.35 2.52 -1.72
N PRO A 21 15.41 1.92 -1.16
CA PRO A 21 15.75 2.05 0.26
C PRO A 21 16.09 3.50 0.67
N ASP A 22 16.74 4.26 -0.20
CA ASP A 22 17.21 5.62 0.10
C ASP A 22 16.19 6.73 -0.17
N ARG A 23 14.93 6.37 -0.44
CA ARG A 23 13.91 7.34 -0.82
C ARG A 23 13.67 8.38 0.29
N ALA A 24 13.70 9.66 -0.09
CA ALA A 24 13.60 10.78 0.85
C ALA A 24 12.21 10.95 1.48
N LYS A 25 11.15 10.50 0.79
CA LYS A 25 9.74 10.61 1.19
C LYS A 25 9.07 9.24 1.11
N PRO A 26 7.98 9.00 1.86
CA PRO A 26 7.19 7.78 1.70
C PRO A 26 6.70 7.62 0.26
N LEU A 27 6.60 6.38 -0.19
CA LEU A 27 6.04 6.00 -1.50
C LEU A 27 4.78 5.18 -1.29
N ALA A 28 3.78 5.39 -2.14
CA ALA A 28 2.62 4.51 -2.19
C ALA A 28 3.02 3.16 -2.76
N VAL A 29 2.51 2.07 -2.20
CA VAL A 29 2.65 0.72 -2.73
C VAL A 29 1.24 0.26 -3.08
N LEU A 30 1.02 -0.13 -4.34
CA LEU A 30 -0.29 -0.47 -4.88
C LEU A 30 -0.35 -1.98 -5.12
N GLU A 31 -0.95 -2.71 -4.19
CA GLU A 31 -1.18 -4.16 -4.28
C GLU A 31 -2.54 -4.46 -4.90
N CYS A 32 -2.80 -3.88 -6.07
CA CYS A 32 -3.99 -4.13 -6.86
C CYS A 32 -3.62 -5.07 -8.02
N PHE A 33 -4.27 -6.23 -8.08
CA PHE A 33 -3.88 -7.31 -9.00
C PHE A 33 -4.98 -7.73 -9.98
N GLU A 34 -6.13 -7.07 -9.94
CA GLU A 34 -7.33 -7.46 -10.69
C GLU A 34 -7.80 -6.36 -11.65
N GLU A 35 -8.30 -6.78 -12.81
CA GLU A 35 -8.88 -5.88 -13.81
C GLU A 35 -10.39 -5.70 -13.58
N PHE A 36 -10.77 -4.66 -12.83
CA PHE A 36 -12.16 -4.31 -12.55
C PHE A 36 -12.34 -2.79 -12.55
N PRO A 37 -13.57 -2.25 -12.77
CA PRO A 37 -13.77 -0.82 -12.99
C PRO A 37 -13.60 0.00 -11.69
N CYS A 38 -12.37 0.42 -11.36
CA CYS A 38 -12.03 1.16 -10.15
C CYS A 38 -10.87 2.13 -10.38
N ASP A 39 -11.12 3.43 -10.24
CA ASP A 39 -10.13 4.51 -10.34
C ASP A 39 -10.12 5.58 -9.21
N PRO A 40 -10.71 5.40 -8.00
CA PRO A 40 -10.64 6.42 -6.94
C PRO A 40 -9.21 6.87 -6.62
N CYS A 41 -8.23 5.95 -6.62
CA CYS A 41 -6.84 6.26 -6.33
C CYS A 41 -6.21 7.21 -7.36
N LYS A 42 -6.57 7.07 -8.64
CA LYS A 42 -6.21 8.00 -9.72
C LYS A 42 -6.90 9.34 -9.53
N ALA A 43 -8.21 9.33 -9.29
CA ALA A 43 -9.02 10.55 -9.16
C ALA A 43 -8.57 11.46 -8.01
N VAL A 44 -8.11 10.90 -6.88
CA VAL A 44 -7.66 11.69 -5.73
C VAL A 44 -6.19 12.11 -5.78
N CYS A 45 -5.40 11.59 -6.73
CA CYS A 45 -3.97 11.85 -6.80
C CYS A 45 -3.70 13.28 -7.26
N PRO A 46 -3.13 14.17 -6.42
CA PRO A 46 -2.97 15.58 -6.78
C PRO A 46 -1.80 15.84 -7.74
N THR A 47 -1.00 14.82 -8.07
CA THR A 47 0.23 14.93 -8.88
C THR A 47 0.25 13.97 -10.05
N ASP A 48 -0.88 13.34 -10.38
CA ASP A 48 -0.97 12.35 -11.46
C ASP A 48 0.13 11.29 -11.39
N ALA A 49 0.44 10.86 -10.17
CA ALA A 49 1.40 9.81 -9.90
C ALA A 49 0.80 8.42 -10.15
N ILE A 50 -0.51 8.26 -10.07
CA ILE A 50 -1.20 7.00 -10.34
C ILE A 50 -1.84 7.10 -11.73
N VAL A 51 -1.46 6.21 -12.64
CA VAL A 51 -1.89 6.22 -14.04
C VAL A 51 -2.61 4.93 -14.41
N MET A 52 -3.67 5.09 -15.22
CA MET A 52 -4.57 4.03 -15.71
C MET A 52 -5.12 4.52 -17.05
N ASN A 53 -5.06 3.71 -18.13
CA ASN A 53 -5.59 4.14 -19.44
C ASN A 53 -7.11 3.92 -19.51
N ARG A 54 -7.56 2.74 -19.09
CA ARG A 54 -8.96 2.38 -18.90
C ARG A 54 -9.26 2.27 -17.41
N ILE A 55 -10.52 2.45 -17.03
CA ILE A 55 -10.98 2.29 -15.63
C ILE A 55 -10.79 0.86 -15.10
N THR A 56 -10.66 -0.12 -16.00
CA THR A 56 -10.43 -1.53 -15.67
C THR A 56 -8.95 -1.92 -15.59
N ASP A 57 -8.02 -1.03 -15.95
CA ASP A 57 -6.60 -1.37 -15.94
C ASP A 57 -6.04 -1.37 -14.51
N ILE A 58 -5.07 -2.24 -14.24
CA ILE A 58 -4.31 -2.21 -12.99
C ILE A 58 -3.56 -0.87 -12.86
N PRO A 59 -3.73 -0.14 -11.74
CA PRO A 59 -3.09 1.16 -11.57
C PRO A 59 -1.57 1.03 -11.46
N ARG A 60 -0.86 1.92 -12.17
CA ARG A 60 0.61 2.01 -12.08
C ARG A 60 1.01 3.30 -11.40
N LEU A 61 1.98 3.21 -10.50
CA LEU A 61 2.57 4.37 -9.85
C LEU A 61 3.80 4.85 -10.64
N ILE A 62 3.90 6.16 -10.84
CA ILE A 62 5.08 6.88 -11.29
C ILE A 62 5.80 7.39 -10.04
N PRO A 63 6.88 6.72 -9.57
CA PRO A 63 7.47 7.00 -8.28
C PRO A 63 7.98 8.44 -8.15
N GLU A 64 8.43 9.06 -9.23
CA GLU A 64 9.02 10.41 -9.25
C GLU A 64 7.97 11.48 -8.92
N ARG A 65 6.70 11.22 -9.22
CA ARG A 65 5.58 12.14 -9.01
C ARG A 65 4.91 11.95 -7.64
N CYS A 66 5.14 10.82 -6.99
CA CYS A 66 4.52 10.50 -5.71
C CYS A 66 5.12 11.36 -4.58
N THR A 67 4.28 12.20 -3.98
CA THR A 67 4.68 13.12 -2.88
C THR A 67 4.68 12.48 -1.50
N GLY A 68 4.06 11.31 -1.37
CA GLY A 68 3.86 10.66 -0.08
C GLY A 68 2.62 11.12 0.69
N CYS A 69 1.65 11.80 0.05
CA CYS A 69 0.50 12.43 0.73
C CYS A 69 -0.59 11.47 1.24
N ALA A 70 -0.51 10.17 0.95
CA ALA A 70 -1.44 9.12 1.40
C ALA A 70 -2.93 9.27 1.02
N LYS A 71 -3.34 10.25 0.19
CA LYS A 71 -4.74 10.39 -0.24
C LYS A 71 -5.30 9.13 -0.92
N CYS A 72 -4.46 8.43 -1.68
CA CYS A 72 -4.84 7.17 -2.35
C CYS A 72 -5.11 6.03 -1.37
N VAL A 73 -4.46 6.01 -0.20
CA VAL A 73 -4.73 5.01 0.85
C VAL A 73 -6.15 5.15 1.36
N VAL A 74 -6.54 6.38 1.73
CA VAL A 74 -7.88 6.69 2.25
C VAL A 74 -8.97 6.45 1.21
N ALA A 75 -8.68 6.70 -0.06
CA ALA A 75 -9.65 6.55 -1.15
C ALA A 75 -9.79 5.10 -1.65
N CYS A 76 -8.91 4.18 -1.27
CA CYS A 76 -8.91 2.82 -1.80
C CYS A 76 -10.03 2.00 -1.12
N PRO A 77 -11.07 1.58 -1.85
CA PRO A 77 -12.15 0.78 -1.26
C PRO A 77 -11.71 -0.65 -0.89
N GLY A 78 -10.64 -1.15 -1.52
CA GLY A 78 -10.10 -2.48 -1.28
C GLY A 78 -8.93 -2.52 -0.29
N LEU A 79 -8.57 -1.40 0.34
CA LEU A 79 -7.43 -1.29 1.29
C LEU A 79 -6.10 -1.80 0.72
N ALA A 80 -5.98 -1.85 -0.60
CA ALA A 80 -4.87 -2.42 -1.34
C ALA A 80 -3.69 -1.45 -1.51
N ILE A 81 -3.74 -0.29 -0.85
CA ILE A 81 -2.70 0.75 -0.98
C ILE A 81 -2.21 1.10 0.41
N PHE A 82 -0.89 1.08 0.60
CA PHE A 82 -0.22 1.49 1.83
C PHE A 82 0.95 2.41 1.49
N MET A 83 1.46 3.11 2.51
CA MET A 83 2.64 3.96 2.35
C MET A 83 3.84 3.31 3.00
N VAL A 84 4.98 3.32 2.32
CA VAL A 84 6.24 2.77 2.84
C VAL A 84 7.33 3.82 2.79
N TRP A 85 8.02 4.01 3.91
CA TRP A 85 9.17 4.90 4.04
C TRP A 85 10.39 4.13 4.60
N PRO A 86 11.19 3.51 3.72
CA PRO A 86 12.30 2.66 4.16
C PRO A 86 13.33 3.43 5.00
N LYS A 87 13.68 4.66 4.59
CA LYS A 87 14.62 5.54 5.31
C LYS A 87 14.24 5.83 6.77
N LYS A 88 12.96 5.71 7.14
CA LYS A 88 12.45 5.92 8.50
C LYS A 88 11.94 4.64 9.16
N ASN A 89 12.01 3.49 8.48
CA ASN A 89 11.39 2.24 8.91
C ASN A 89 9.90 2.41 9.26
N LEU A 90 9.16 3.16 8.44
CA LEU A 90 7.72 3.40 8.64
C LEU A 90 6.89 2.78 7.53
N VAL A 91 5.77 2.19 7.93
CA VAL A 91 4.70 1.76 7.04
C VAL A 91 3.39 2.35 7.57
N TRP A 92 2.56 2.91 6.70
CA TRP A 92 1.20 3.31 7.03
C TRP A 92 0.25 2.35 6.35
N VAL A 93 -0.47 1.59 7.16
CA VAL A 93 -1.47 0.63 6.70
C VAL A 93 -2.87 1.21 6.87
N PRO A 94 -3.80 0.96 5.93
CA PRO A 94 -5.21 1.17 6.20
C PRO A 94 -5.64 0.27 7.37
N HIS A 95 -6.25 0.85 8.39
CA HIS A 95 -6.64 0.15 9.60
C HIS A 95 -8.16 0.20 9.78
N GLU A 96 -8.79 -0.97 9.85
CA GLU A 96 -10.25 -1.12 9.99
C GLU A 96 -10.66 -2.03 11.17
N PHE A 97 -9.71 -2.35 12.07
CA PHE A 97 -9.96 -3.22 13.21
C PHE A 97 -10.27 -2.42 14.47
N VAL A 98 -10.89 -3.10 15.43
CA VAL A 98 -11.09 -2.60 16.80
C VAL A 98 -10.42 -3.55 17.79
N PRO A 99 -9.87 -3.06 18.91
CA PRO A 99 -9.78 -1.64 19.29
C PRO A 99 -8.81 -0.85 18.40
N ILE A 100 -9.06 0.46 18.28
CA ILE A 100 -8.15 1.36 17.57
C ILE A 100 -6.89 1.50 18.44
N PRO A 101 -5.68 1.22 17.92
CA PRO A 101 -4.47 1.28 18.71
C PRO A 101 -4.11 2.72 19.09
N GLU A 102 -3.46 2.88 20.24
CA GLU A 102 -3.03 4.18 20.74
C GLU A 102 -1.64 4.54 20.22
N ARG A 103 -1.38 5.84 20.03
CA ARG A 103 -0.04 6.31 19.65
C ARG A 103 0.98 5.93 20.73
N GLY A 104 2.08 5.30 20.31
CA GLY A 104 3.13 4.80 21.18
C GLY A 104 2.92 3.36 21.66
N GLU A 105 1.76 2.76 21.38
CA GLU A 105 1.51 1.35 21.65
C GLU A 105 2.47 0.46 20.82
N ILE A 106 2.92 -0.63 21.43
CA ILE A 106 3.71 -1.66 20.76
C ILE A 106 2.78 -2.79 20.34
N VAL A 107 2.75 -3.07 19.04
CA VAL A 107 1.87 -4.07 18.43
C VAL A 107 2.66 -5.10 17.62
N ASP A 108 2.07 -6.28 17.44
CA ASP A 108 2.59 -7.28 16.50
C ASP A 108 2.41 -6.80 15.07
N ALA A 109 3.52 -6.67 14.32
CA ALA A 109 3.48 -6.46 12.88
C ALA A 109 3.44 -7.81 12.17
N LEU A 110 2.43 -8.02 11.35
CA LEU A 110 2.17 -9.27 10.63
C LEU A 110 2.59 -9.18 9.16
N ASP A 111 2.96 -10.32 8.57
CA ASP A 111 3.05 -10.47 7.11
C ASP A 111 1.68 -10.77 6.48
N ARG A 112 1.65 -11.00 5.16
CA ARG A 112 0.41 -11.30 4.39
C ARG A 112 -0.20 -12.66 4.74
N GLU A 113 0.56 -13.55 5.37
CA GLU A 113 0.10 -14.87 5.82
C GLU A 113 -0.38 -14.83 7.28
N GLY A 114 -0.26 -13.67 7.95
CA GLY A 114 -0.62 -13.48 9.35
C GLY A 114 0.48 -13.89 10.34
N ASN A 115 1.70 -14.17 9.88
CA ASN A 115 2.81 -14.48 10.78
C ASN A 115 3.35 -13.19 11.41
N VAL A 116 3.67 -13.23 12.69
CA VAL A 116 4.37 -12.13 13.37
C VAL A 116 5.80 -12.04 12.85
N ILE A 117 6.16 -10.90 12.26
CA ILE A 117 7.49 -10.64 11.70
C ILE A 117 8.31 -9.63 12.50
N ALA A 118 7.65 -8.78 13.31
CA ALA A 118 8.30 -7.79 14.15
C ALA A 118 7.36 -7.24 15.24
N GLN A 119 7.93 -6.54 16.22
CA GLN A 119 7.20 -5.59 17.06
C GLN A 119 7.27 -4.20 16.40
N ALA A 120 6.16 -3.48 16.36
CA ALA A 120 6.08 -2.14 15.78
C ALA A 120 5.43 -1.14 16.75
N GLU A 121 5.96 0.09 16.76
CA GLU A 121 5.38 1.20 17.52
C GLU A 121 4.40 1.98 16.65
N VAL A 122 3.18 2.20 17.15
CA VAL A 122 2.14 2.98 16.48
C VAL A 122 2.51 4.47 16.54
N LYS A 123 2.57 5.14 15.37
CA LYS A 123 3.03 6.52 15.23
C LYS A 123 1.91 7.54 15.05
#